data_AF-A0A173T934-F1
#
_entry.id   AF-A0A173T934-F1
#
_cell.length_a   1.000
_cell.length_b   1.000
_cell.length_c   1.000
_cell.angle_alpha   90.00
_cell.angle_beta   90.00
_cell.angle_gamma   90.00
#
_symmetry.space_group_name_H-M   'P 1'
#
loop_
_entity.id
_entity.type
_entity.pdbx_description
1 polymer ?
#
loop_
_entity_poly.entity_id
_entity_poly.type
_entity_poly.pdbx_seq_one_letter_code
_entity_poly.pdbx_strand_id
1 'polypeptide(L)'
;MDYTKWDTIENWKLTNRGEKEVEAFIRKCKAKRKEIMDAGIDTACHTHIPTKALILADINCGENLAEDGYRSVWGVTDNYDLSIFLEYDVDIVEE
;
A
#
# COMPACT_ATOMS: atom_id res chain seq x y z
N MET A 1 10.90 -28.88 -13.13
CA MET A 1 10.97 -27.59 -12.41
C MET A 1 10.43 -26.56 -13.38
N ASP A 2 9.14 -26.24 -13.27
CA ASP A 2 8.49 -25.24 -14.09
C ASP A 2 8.99 -23.85 -13.68
N TYR A 3 9.84 -23.26 -14.52
CA TYR A 3 10.39 -21.91 -14.37
C TYR A 3 9.42 -20.83 -14.89
N THR A 4 8.11 -21.07 -14.86
CA THR A 4 7.09 -20.13 -15.38
C THR A 4 6.48 -19.23 -14.31
N LYS A 5 6.84 -19.41 -13.02
CA LYS A 5 6.22 -18.67 -11.91
C LYS A 5 6.54 -17.16 -11.87
N TRP A 6 7.45 -16.68 -12.73
CA TRP A 6 7.82 -15.26 -12.83
C TRP A 6 7.23 -14.56 -14.07
N ASP A 7 6.46 -15.27 -14.91
CA ASP A 7 5.93 -14.71 -16.17
C ASP A 7 4.48 -14.22 -16.06
N THR A 8 3.79 -14.51 -14.96
CA THR A 8 2.49 -13.88 -14.65
C THR A 8 2.75 -12.66 -13.79
N ILE A 9 3.17 -11.56 -14.42
CA ILE A 9 2.84 -10.24 -13.89
C ILE A 9 1.31 -10.21 -13.92
N GLU A 10 0.67 -10.47 -12.78
CA GLU A 10 -0.76 -10.26 -12.68
C GLU A 10 -0.97 -8.76 -12.86
N ASN A 11 -1.53 -8.36 -14.01
CA ASN A 11 -1.78 -6.96 -14.28
C ASN A 11 -3.01 -6.55 -13.47
N TRP A 12 -2.79 -6.03 -12.27
CA TRP A 12 -3.84 -5.47 -11.45
C TRP A 12 -3.88 -3.96 -11.67
N LYS A 13 -5.10 -3.41 -11.71
CA LYS A 13 -5.34 -1.96 -11.70
C LYS A 13 -6.29 -1.56 -10.57
N LEU A 14 -6.12 -0.33 -10.11
CA LEU A 14 -7.04 0.29 -9.16
C LEU A 14 -8.33 0.69 -9.88
N THR A 15 -9.47 0.41 -9.25
CA THR A 15 -10.75 1.02 -9.64
C THR A 15 -10.78 2.48 -9.20
N ASN A 16 -11.77 3.25 -9.67
CA ASN A 16 -12.01 4.61 -9.17
C ASN A 16 -12.22 4.68 -7.64
N ARG A 17 -12.70 3.59 -7.02
CA ARG A 17 -12.84 3.49 -5.56
C ARG A 17 -11.49 3.19 -4.93
N GLY A 18 -10.75 2.21 -5.44
CA GLY A 18 -9.40 1.89 -4.97
C GLY A 18 -8.43 3.07 -5.06
N GLU A 19 -8.51 3.87 -6.12
CA GLU A 19 -7.71 5.10 -6.23
C GLU A 19 -8.01 6.07 -5.08
N LYS A 20 -9.28 6.26 -4.73
CA LYS A 20 -9.68 7.14 -3.63
C LYS A 20 -9.24 6.59 -2.28
N GLU A 21 -9.32 5.29 -2.06
CA GLU A 21 -8.85 4.63 -0.84
C GLU A 21 -7.33 4.77 -0.69
N VAL A 22 -6.56 4.51 -1.75
CA VAL A 22 -5.10 4.70 -1.75
C VAL A 22 -4.74 6.17 -1.50
N GLU A 23 -5.42 7.11 -2.14
CA GLU A 23 -5.20 8.55 -1.89
C GLU A 23 -5.57 8.98 -0.47
N ALA A 24 -6.66 8.45 0.09
CA ALA A 24 -7.07 8.69 1.46
C ALA A 24 -6.04 8.12 2.45
N PHE A 25 -5.55 6.91 2.20
CA PHE A 25 -4.52 6.26 2.99
C PHE A 25 -3.22 7.06 3.00
N ILE A 26 -2.72 7.48 1.83
CA ILE A 26 -1.50 8.29 1.73
C ILE A 26 -1.67 9.63 2.46
N ARG A 27 -2.84 10.28 2.33
CA ARG A 27 -3.14 11.51 3.07
C ARG A 27 -3.14 11.28 4.59
N LYS A 28 -3.74 10.18 5.06
CA LYS A 28 -3.74 9.81 6.48
C LYS A 28 -2.33 9.57 7.00
N CYS A 29 -1.49 8.86 6.24
CA CYS A 29 -0.09 8.62 6.59
C CYS A 29 0.68 9.95 6.70
N LYS A 30 0.54 10.85 5.72
CA LYS A 30 1.19 12.18 5.77
C LYS A 30 0.72 13.03 6.97
N ALA A 31 -0.59 13.04 7.23
CA ALA A 31 -1.17 13.80 8.34
C ALA A 31 -0.67 13.26 9.69
N LYS A 32 -0.66 11.94 9.88
CA LYS A 32 -0.21 11.31 11.11
C LYS A 32 1.30 11.46 11.33
N ARG A 33 2.12 11.32 10.28
CA ARG A 33 3.57 11.63 10.35
C ARG A 33 3.78 13.07 10.83
N LYS A 34 3.08 14.03 10.23
CA LYS A 34 3.18 15.44 10.62
C LYS A 34 2.78 15.65 12.09
N GLU A 35 1.67 15.08 12.54
CA GLU A 35 1.20 15.16 13.92
C GLU A 35 2.26 14.65 14.93
N ILE A 36 2.84 13.48 14.65
CA ILE A 36 3.85 12.85 15.53
C ILE A 36 5.16 13.66 15.55
N MET A 37 5.60 14.14 14.38
CA MET A 37 6.83 14.94 14.25
C MET A 37 6.68 16.33 14.86
N ASP A 38 5.55 17.02 14.65
CA ASP A 38 5.26 18.33 15.24
C ASP A 38 5.18 18.25 16.78
N ALA A 39 4.78 17.08 17.31
CA ALA A 39 4.78 16.81 18.75
C ALA A 39 6.14 16.37 19.32
N GLY A 40 7.14 16.10 18.46
CA GLY A 40 8.46 15.61 18.86
C GLY A 40 8.44 14.21 19.50
N ILE A 41 7.43 13.40 19.18
CA ILE A 41 7.23 12.07 19.80
C ILE A 41 8.11 11.00 19.13
N ASP A 42 8.42 11.16 17.85
CA ASP A 42 9.13 10.14 17.06
C ASP A 42 9.93 10.78 15.91
N THR A 43 10.75 9.96 15.25
CA THR A 43 11.48 10.31 14.02
C THR A 43 10.95 9.53 12.82
N ALA A 44 11.36 9.91 11.62
CA ALA A 44 11.02 9.21 10.38
C ALA A 44 12.27 8.98 9.52
N CYS A 45 13.39 8.71 10.18
CA CYS A 45 14.71 8.59 9.54
C CYS A 45 14.87 7.28 8.77
N HIS A 46 14.12 6.24 9.16
CA HIS A 46 14.20 4.90 8.60
C HIS A 46 12.94 4.49 7.84
N THR A 47 12.02 5.42 7.58
CA THR A 47 10.73 5.11 6.97
C THR A 47 10.27 6.12 5.91
N HIS A 48 9.55 5.62 4.91
CA HIS A 48 9.01 6.40 3.80
C HIS A 48 7.50 6.16 3.65
N ILE A 49 6.75 7.25 3.47
CA ILE A 49 5.31 7.16 3.16
C ILE A 49 5.17 6.52 1.78
N PRO A 50 4.29 5.52 1.62
CA PRO A 50 4.05 4.91 0.31
C PRO A 50 3.55 5.90 -0.73
N THR A 51 3.78 5.57 -1.99
CA THR A 51 3.16 6.22 -3.14
C THR A 51 2.16 5.28 -3.78
N LYS A 52 1.22 5.82 -4.58
CA LYS A 52 0.28 5.00 -5.35
C LYS A 52 1.01 3.99 -6.25
N ALA A 53 2.11 4.42 -6.88
CA ALA A 53 2.91 3.57 -7.75
C ALA A 53 3.58 2.41 -6.99
N LEU A 54 4.06 2.65 -5.75
CA LEU A 54 4.64 1.59 -4.92
C LEU A 54 3.58 0.57 -4.48
N ILE A 55 2.41 1.04 -4.04
CA ILE A 55 1.30 0.14 -3.67
C ILE A 55 0.86 -0.69 -4.88
N LEU A 56 0.76 -0.06 -6.06
CA LEU A 56 0.42 -0.78 -7.29
C LEU A 56 1.51 -1.77 -7.70
N ALA A 57 2.79 -1.42 -7.52
CA ALA A 57 3.90 -2.33 -7.79
C ALA A 57 3.90 -3.55 -6.86
N ASP A 58 3.64 -3.37 -5.55
CA ASP A 58 3.48 -4.49 -4.61
C ASP A 58 2.39 -5.47 -5.11
N ILE A 59 1.23 -4.93 -5.48
CA ILE A 59 0.07 -5.72 -5.95
C ILE A 59 0.44 -6.50 -7.21
N ASN A 60 1.06 -5.84 -8.20
CA ASN A 60 1.47 -6.48 -9.47
C ASN A 60 2.63 -7.47 -9.30
N CYS A 61 3.40 -7.38 -8.21
CA CYS A 61 4.42 -8.37 -7.83
C CYS A 61 3.84 -9.54 -7.03
N GLY A 62 2.53 -9.55 -6.75
CA GLY A 62 1.89 -10.56 -5.91
C GLY A 62 2.24 -10.45 -4.43
N GLU A 63 2.80 -9.32 -3.99
CA GLU A 63 3.17 -9.12 -2.59
C GLU A 63 1.94 -8.79 -1.74
N ASN A 64 1.81 -9.49 -0.61
CA ASN A 64 0.73 -9.27 0.35
C ASN A 64 -0.70 -9.40 -0.22
N LEU A 65 -0.84 -10.17 -1.30
CA LEU A 65 -2.14 -10.64 -1.79
C LEU A 65 -2.66 -11.76 -0.87
N ALA A 66 -3.90 -11.60 -0.42
CA ALA A 66 -4.66 -12.56 0.36
C ALA A 66 -5.88 -13.04 -0.46
N GLU A 67 -6.71 -13.89 0.14
CA GLU A 67 -7.93 -14.42 -0.50
C GLU A 67 -8.95 -13.32 -0.82
N ASP A 68 -9.02 -12.28 0.01
CA ASP A 68 -10.01 -11.19 -0.05
C ASP A 68 -9.49 -9.92 -0.76
N GLY A 69 -8.20 -9.85 -1.06
CA GLY A 69 -7.60 -8.67 -1.70
C GLY A 69 -6.16 -8.43 -1.26
N TYR A 70 -5.70 -7.19 -1.41
CA TYR A 70 -4.37 -6.75 -0.99
C TYR A 70 -4.39 -6.17 0.42
N ARG A 71 -3.44 -6.58 1.27
CA ARG A 71 -3.30 -6.06 2.64
C ARG A 71 -1.85 -5.79 2.98
N SER A 72 -1.48 -4.51 3.12
CA SER A 72 -0.10 -4.14 3.47
C SER A 72 -0.04 -3.19 4.66
N VAL A 73 1.10 -3.22 5.35
CA VAL A 73 1.42 -2.37 6.50
C VAL A 73 2.58 -1.46 6.09
N TRP A 74 2.39 -0.16 6.27
CA TRP A 74 3.35 0.85 5.89
C TRP A 74 3.77 1.69 7.09
N GLY A 75 5.09 1.85 7.24
CA GLY A 75 5.66 2.72 8.24
C GLY A 75 5.30 4.18 8.00
N VAL A 76 4.74 4.81 9.02
CA VAL A 76 4.43 6.24 9.04
C VAL A 76 5.52 7.00 9.76
N THR A 77 6.02 6.50 10.88
CA THR A 77 7.23 6.97 11.59
C THR A 77 8.08 5.76 11.98
N ASP A 78 9.24 5.97 12.60
CA ASP A 78 10.16 4.89 12.96
C ASP A 78 9.53 3.89 13.96
N ASN A 79 8.49 4.31 14.71
CA ASN A 79 7.77 3.48 15.68
C ASN A 79 6.24 3.45 15.48
N TYR A 80 5.71 3.89 14.33
CA TYR A 80 4.27 3.87 14.07
C TYR A 80 3.94 3.49 12.63
N ASP A 81 3.03 2.53 12.48
CA ASP A 81 2.61 1.98 11.19
C ASP A 81 1.11 2.17 10.95
N LEU A 82 0.71 2.18 9.68
CA LEU A 82 -0.69 2.10 9.26
C LEU A 82 -0.87 1.02 8.21
N SER A 83 -2.02 0.34 8.25
CA SER A 83 -2.39 -0.66 7.26
C SER A 83 -3.39 -0.13 6.25
N ILE A 84 -3.31 -0.67 5.04
CA ILE A 84 -4.28 -0.50 3.96
C ILE A 84 -4.85 -1.88 3.60
N PHE A 85 -6.12 -1.90 3.23
CA PHE A 85 -6.79 -3.05 2.66
C PHE A 85 -7.51 -2.61 1.37
N LEU A 86 -7.34 -3.37 0.30
CA LEU A 86 -7.98 -3.15 -1.00
C LEU A 86 -8.63 -4.46 -1.44
N GLU A 87 -9.95 -4.44 -1.59
CA GLU A 87 -10.77 -5.62 -1.89
C GLU A 87 -10.78 -5.91 -3.41
N TYR A 88 -10.75 -7.20 -3.79
CA TYR A 88 -10.92 -7.62 -5.19
C TYR A 88 -12.31 -7.22 -5.72
N ASP A 89 -12.39 -6.94 -7.02
CA ASP A 89 -13.62 -6.52 -7.73
C ASP A 89 -14.27 -5.23 -7.22
N VAL A 90 -13.64 -4.57 -6.23
CA VAL A 90 -14.14 -3.37 -5.56
C VAL A 90 -13.10 -2.27 -5.66
N ASP A 91 -11.90 -2.50 -5.12
CA ASP A 91 -10.80 -1.54 -5.09
C ASP A 91 -9.72 -1.88 -6.13
N ILE A 92 -9.49 -3.17 -6.36
CA ILE A 92 -8.55 -3.68 -7.37
C ILE A 92 -9.23 -4.69 -8.29
N VAL A 93 -8.88 -4.66 -9.58
CA VAL A 93 -9.41 -5.56 -10.61
C VAL A 93 -8.28 -6.02 -11.52
N GLU A 94 -8.37 -7.24 -12.05
CA GLU A 94 -7.48 -7.70 -13.11
C GLU A 94 -7.66 -6.84 -14.38
N GLU A 95 -6.56 -6.64 -15.10
CA GLU A 95 -6.48 -5.89 -16.37
C GLU A 95 -6.41 -6.80 -17.59
#